data_AF-A0A536DLP3-F1
#
_entry.id   AF-A0A536DLP3-F1
#
_cell.length_a   1.000
_cell.length_b   1.000
_cell.length_c   1.000
_cell.angle_alpha   90.00
_cell.angle_beta   90.00
_cell.angle_gamma   90.00
#
_symmetry.space_group_name_H-M   'P 1'
#
loop_
_entity.id
_entity.type
_entity.pdbx_description
1 polymer ?
#
loop_
_entity_poly.entity_id
_entity_poly.type
_entity_poly.pdbx_seq_one_letter_code
_entity_poly.pdbx_strand_id
1 'polypeptide(L)'
;MHRLMHQFTRYYCGTGVISINGFSMGAWATGVNVGEAMRLNRMVKSTGPDVDKILHTLEFFGPRYSYVITSYPPFLKHLVDEGKARGFDWRAHRVTGMVGGEGMTEGLRAYLERSFDAVYSGYGASDLDIGIAAEFPVTVWLRKHAAADRRLHVALFGDDPRLPMLFQYNPLDHYVETNAQGELIFTINRLSVLSPRIR
;
A
#
# COMPACT_ATOMS: atom_id res chain seq x y z
N MET A 1 4.45 -14.83 -8.58
CA MET A 1 5.19 -13.59 -8.27
C MET A 1 4.24 -12.71 -7.44
N HIS A 2 4.69 -11.98 -6.41
CA HIS A 2 3.87 -11.07 -5.57
C HIS A 2 2.86 -11.70 -4.58
N ARG A 3 3.26 -12.76 -3.86
CA ARG A 3 2.37 -13.42 -2.86
C ARG A 3 2.00 -12.52 -1.68
N LEU A 4 2.95 -11.73 -1.18
CA LEU A 4 2.73 -10.94 0.03
C LEU A 4 1.63 -9.89 -0.13
N MET A 5 1.55 -9.21 -1.27
CA MET A 5 0.56 -8.15 -1.46
C MET A 5 -0.87 -8.69 -1.44
N HIS A 6 -1.17 -9.78 -2.16
CA HIS A 6 -2.51 -10.37 -2.16
C HIS A 6 -2.87 -10.98 -0.80
N GLN A 7 -1.92 -11.63 -0.13
CA GLN A 7 -2.11 -12.19 1.21
C GLN A 7 -2.41 -11.08 2.22
N PHE A 8 -1.68 -9.97 2.15
CA PHE A 8 -1.88 -8.80 2.98
C PHE A 8 -3.30 -8.21 2.78
N THR A 9 -3.71 -8.03 1.53
CA THR A 9 -5.07 -7.58 1.22
C THR A 9 -6.14 -8.51 1.74
N ARG A 10 -5.97 -9.83 1.61
CA ARG A 10 -6.93 -10.81 2.14
C ARG A 10 -6.96 -10.82 3.67
N TYR A 11 -5.82 -10.69 4.30
CA TYR A 11 -5.71 -10.62 5.76
C TYR A 11 -6.51 -9.45 6.32
N TYR A 12 -6.40 -8.27 5.69
CA TYR A 12 -7.07 -7.06 6.17
C TYR A 12 -8.52 -6.93 5.70
N CYS A 13 -8.76 -7.14 4.41
CA CYS A 13 -10.04 -6.82 3.78
C CYS A 13 -10.95 -8.05 3.64
N GLY A 14 -10.47 -9.23 4.04
CA GLY A 14 -11.17 -10.50 3.87
C GLY A 14 -11.15 -11.04 2.44
N THR A 15 -11.96 -12.06 2.19
CA THR A 15 -12.14 -12.65 0.87
C THR A 15 -13.31 -11.99 0.14
N GLY A 16 -13.12 -11.65 -1.13
CA GLY A 16 -14.22 -11.18 -1.98
C GLY A 16 -14.22 -9.68 -2.30
N VAL A 17 -13.11 -8.99 -2.11
CA VAL A 17 -12.95 -7.57 -2.44
C VAL A 17 -12.80 -7.32 -3.95
N ILE A 18 -13.30 -6.17 -4.41
CA ILE A 18 -13.01 -5.64 -5.75
C ILE A 18 -11.79 -4.74 -5.64
N SER A 19 -10.71 -5.13 -6.32
CA SER A 19 -9.47 -4.35 -6.35
C SER A 19 -9.51 -3.39 -7.54
N ILE A 20 -9.35 -2.11 -7.28
CA ILE A 20 -9.21 -1.06 -8.29
C ILE A 20 -7.75 -0.64 -8.32
N ASN A 21 -7.07 -0.98 -9.40
CA ASN A 21 -5.65 -0.69 -9.55
C ASN A 21 -5.45 0.67 -10.23
N GLY A 22 -5.11 1.65 -9.39
CA GLY A 22 -4.82 3.03 -9.74
C GLY A 22 -3.33 3.35 -9.90
N PHE A 23 -2.44 2.36 -9.97
CA PHE A 23 -1.05 2.59 -10.34
C PHE A 23 -0.90 2.79 -11.85
N SER A 24 0.09 3.58 -12.26
CA SER A 24 0.42 3.71 -13.69
C SER A 24 0.87 2.35 -14.26
N MET A 25 0.33 1.99 -15.43
CA MET A 25 0.66 0.76 -16.16
C MET A 25 1.62 1.00 -17.34
N GLY A 26 2.24 2.19 -17.40
CA GLY A 26 3.15 2.59 -18.47
C GLY A 26 4.59 2.14 -18.21
N ALA A 27 5.52 3.11 -18.15
CA ALA A 27 6.96 2.88 -18.09
C ALA A 27 7.48 2.05 -16.88
N TRP A 28 6.66 1.85 -15.83
CA TRP A 28 7.04 1.14 -14.61
C TRP A 28 6.23 -0.13 -14.43
N ALA A 29 6.88 -1.22 -14.00
CA ALA A 29 6.25 -2.53 -13.83
C ALA A 29 5.20 -2.61 -12.69
N THR A 30 5.17 -1.61 -11.79
CA THR A 30 4.31 -1.62 -10.59
C THR A 30 2.85 -1.88 -10.93
N GLY A 31 2.26 -1.13 -11.88
CA GLY A 31 0.84 -1.29 -12.21
C GLY A 31 0.50 -2.69 -12.72
N VAL A 32 1.35 -3.27 -13.57
CA VAL A 32 1.15 -4.62 -14.10
C VAL A 32 1.29 -5.67 -12.98
N ASN A 33 2.35 -5.58 -12.18
CA ASN A 33 2.63 -6.50 -11.08
C ASN A 33 1.54 -6.47 -10.00
N VAL A 34 1.02 -5.28 -9.69
CA VAL A 34 -0.09 -5.10 -8.75
C VAL A 34 -1.38 -5.72 -9.29
N GLY A 35 -1.66 -5.53 -10.59
CA GLY A 35 -2.79 -6.17 -11.27
C GLY A 35 -2.74 -7.69 -11.17
N GLU A 36 -1.59 -8.29 -11.47
CA GLU A 36 -1.38 -9.74 -11.35
C GLU A 36 -1.49 -10.24 -9.90
N ALA A 37 -0.92 -9.51 -8.94
CA ALA A 37 -1.02 -9.87 -7.52
C ALA A 37 -2.49 -9.88 -7.06
N MET A 38 -3.24 -8.81 -7.35
CA MET A 38 -4.61 -8.63 -6.89
C MET A 38 -5.62 -9.55 -7.59
N ARG A 39 -5.28 -10.10 -8.77
CA ARG A 39 -6.10 -11.10 -9.47
C ARG A 39 -6.38 -12.34 -8.62
N LEU A 40 -5.53 -12.64 -7.64
CA LEU A 40 -5.68 -13.76 -6.70
C LEU A 40 -6.74 -13.53 -5.61
N ASN A 41 -7.26 -12.32 -5.45
CA ASN A 41 -8.21 -11.97 -4.39
C ASN A 41 -9.68 -12.10 -4.81
N ARG A 42 -10.02 -11.62 -6.02
CA ARG A 42 -11.28 -11.90 -6.75
C ARG A 42 -11.29 -11.21 -8.12
N MET A 43 -11.63 -9.92 -8.13
CA MET A 43 -11.78 -9.10 -9.32
C MET A 43 -10.79 -7.95 -9.23
N VAL A 44 -10.07 -7.73 -10.32
CA VAL A 44 -9.18 -6.60 -10.52
C VAL A 44 -9.71 -5.78 -11.68
N LYS A 45 -9.85 -4.47 -11.46
CA LYS A 45 -10.04 -3.49 -12.52
C LYS A 45 -8.87 -2.53 -12.52
N SER A 46 -7.98 -2.67 -13.50
CA SER A 46 -6.85 -1.76 -13.68
C SER A 46 -7.30 -0.52 -14.44
N THR A 47 -7.54 0.56 -13.72
CA THR A 47 -7.97 1.84 -14.27
C THR A 47 -6.79 2.74 -14.63
N GLY A 48 -5.62 2.49 -14.04
CA GLY A 48 -4.56 3.49 -13.98
C GLY A 48 -4.95 4.65 -13.05
N PRO A 49 -4.11 5.70 -12.95
CA PRO A 49 -4.38 6.89 -12.16
C PRO A 49 -5.41 7.79 -12.86
N ASP A 50 -6.62 7.27 -13.04
CA ASP A 50 -7.72 7.90 -13.75
C ASP A 50 -8.92 8.04 -12.80
N VAL A 51 -9.16 9.27 -12.35
CA VAL A 51 -10.20 9.59 -11.36
C VAL A 51 -11.58 9.20 -11.86
N ASP A 52 -11.90 9.51 -13.11
CA ASP A 52 -13.23 9.28 -13.68
C ASP A 52 -13.54 7.79 -13.75
N LYS A 53 -12.58 6.98 -14.22
CA LYS A 53 -12.74 5.53 -14.26
C LYS A 53 -12.89 4.92 -12.87
N ILE A 54 -12.18 5.43 -11.86
CA ILE A 54 -12.27 4.91 -10.50
C ILE A 54 -13.62 5.23 -9.88
N LEU A 55 -14.05 6.50 -9.91
CA LEU A 55 -15.34 6.92 -9.36
C LEU A 55 -16.51 6.21 -10.06
N HIS A 56 -16.52 6.18 -11.40
CA HIS A 56 -17.54 5.46 -12.16
C HIS A 56 -17.58 3.96 -11.82
N THR A 57 -16.42 3.35 -11.50
CA THR A 57 -16.39 1.94 -11.05
C THR A 57 -17.08 1.76 -9.70
N LEU A 58 -16.80 2.65 -8.74
CA LEU A 58 -17.42 2.60 -7.42
C LEU A 58 -18.94 2.80 -7.54
N GLU A 59 -19.39 3.76 -8.34
CA GLU A 59 -20.81 4.02 -8.59
C GLU A 59 -21.51 2.84 -9.26
N PHE A 60 -20.90 2.27 -10.31
CA PHE A 60 -21.46 1.16 -11.07
C PHE A 60 -21.72 -0.08 -10.20
N PHE A 61 -20.74 -0.46 -9.37
CA PHE A 61 -20.88 -1.62 -8.49
C PHE A 61 -21.66 -1.30 -7.21
N GLY A 62 -21.63 -0.04 -6.77
CA GLY A 62 -22.35 0.49 -5.62
C GLY A 62 -21.80 0.05 -4.27
N PRO A 63 -22.47 0.39 -3.16
CA PRO A 63 -21.94 0.22 -1.80
C PRO A 63 -21.96 -1.23 -1.28
N ARG A 64 -22.48 -2.18 -2.06
CA ARG A 64 -22.66 -3.59 -1.63
C ARG A 64 -21.35 -4.38 -1.52
N TYR A 65 -20.27 -3.87 -2.10
CA TYR A 65 -18.97 -4.53 -2.12
C TYR A 65 -17.96 -3.80 -1.26
N SER A 66 -16.92 -4.53 -0.85
CA SER A 66 -15.71 -3.96 -0.29
C SER A 66 -14.69 -3.72 -1.39
N TYR A 67 -14.09 -2.53 -1.39
CA TYR A 67 -13.15 -2.08 -2.40
C TYR A 67 -11.77 -1.91 -1.80
N VAL A 68 -10.76 -2.26 -2.60
CA VAL A 68 -9.36 -1.95 -2.33
C VAL A 68 -8.84 -1.10 -3.45
N ILE A 69 -8.43 0.13 -3.16
CA ILE A 69 -7.84 1.02 -4.17
C ILE A 69 -6.33 1.03 -3.97
N THR A 70 -5.60 0.53 -4.98
CA THR A 70 -4.14 0.51 -4.94
C THR A 70 -3.55 1.67 -5.75
N SER A 71 -2.77 2.57 -5.15
CA SER A 71 -2.18 3.70 -5.89
C SER A 71 -1.04 4.39 -5.12
N TYR A 72 -0.53 5.51 -5.64
CA TYR A 72 0.39 6.38 -4.92
C TYR A 72 -0.35 7.19 -3.85
N PRO A 73 0.26 7.45 -2.67
CA PRO A 73 -0.34 8.29 -1.63
C PRO A 73 -0.88 9.66 -2.12
N PRO A 74 -0.13 10.48 -2.90
CA PRO A 74 -0.65 11.77 -3.38
C PRO A 74 -1.81 11.59 -4.35
N PHE A 75 -1.81 10.54 -5.18
CA PHE A 75 -2.92 10.27 -6.08
C PHE A 75 -4.20 9.88 -5.31
N LEU A 76 -4.11 9.06 -4.26
CA LEU A 76 -5.30 8.78 -3.44
C LEU A 76 -5.88 10.04 -2.81
N LYS A 77 -5.02 10.99 -2.39
CA LYS A 77 -5.49 12.29 -1.91
C LYS A 77 -6.25 13.03 -3.01
N HIS A 78 -5.65 13.13 -4.19
CA HIS A 78 -6.28 13.79 -5.34
C HIS A 78 -7.62 13.13 -5.71
N LEU A 79 -7.68 11.80 -5.74
CA LEU A 79 -8.91 11.03 -5.97
C LEU A 79 -10.01 11.39 -4.94
N VAL A 80 -9.66 11.41 -3.65
CA VAL A 80 -10.60 11.75 -2.58
C VAL A 80 -11.08 13.20 -2.72
N ASP A 81 -10.18 14.14 -3.04
CA ASP A 81 -10.50 15.56 -3.23
C ASP A 81 -11.46 15.77 -4.41
N GLU A 82 -11.17 15.15 -5.55
CA GLU A 82 -12.03 15.19 -6.75
C GLU A 82 -13.39 14.55 -6.48
N GLY A 83 -13.42 13.39 -5.82
CA GLY A 83 -14.67 12.76 -5.41
C GLY A 83 -15.51 13.70 -4.53
N LYS A 84 -14.91 14.35 -3.54
CA LYS A 84 -15.60 15.33 -2.68
C LYS A 84 -16.11 16.54 -3.46
N ALA A 85 -15.31 17.09 -4.37
CA ALA A 85 -15.71 18.22 -5.21
C ALA A 85 -16.93 17.89 -6.10
N ARG A 86 -17.08 16.62 -6.48
CA ARG A 86 -18.20 16.09 -7.27
C ARG A 86 -19.38 15.59 -6.43
N GLY A 87 -19.32 15.70 -5.11
CA GLY A 87 -20.37 15.23 -4.21
C GLY A 87 -20.44 13.70 -4.05
N PHE A 88 -19.36 12.97 -4.36
CA PHE A 88 -19.31 11.52 -4.19
C PHE A 88 -19.34 11.13 -2.71
N ASP A 89 -20.28 10.28 -2.32
CA ASP A 89 -20.41 9.76 -0.97
C ASP A 89 -19.43 8.61 -0.71
N TRP A 90 -18.22 8.98 -0.27
CA TRP A 90 -17.20 8.03 0.14
C TRP A 90 -17.63 7.14 1.31
N ARG A 91 -18.46 7.65 2.24
CA ARG A 91 -18.85 6.92 3.45
C ARG A 91 -19.91 5.86 3.16
N ALA A 92 -20.66 5.98 2.07
CA ALA A 92 -21.52 4.91 1.59
C ALA A 92 -20.71 3.67 1.14
N HIS A 93 -19.43 3.83 0.79
CA HIS A 93 -18.60 2.76 0.23
C HIS A 93 -17.57 2.25 1.24
N ARG A 94 -17.41 0.92 1.32
CA ARG A 94 -16.36 0.30 2.15
C ARG A 94 -15.05 0.25 1.38
N VAL A 95 -14.21 1.27 1.54
CA VAL A 95 -12.98 1.44 0.77
C VAL A 95 -11.75 1.33 1.67
N THR A 96 -10.80 0.46 1.32
CA THR A 96 -9.46 0.43 1.91
C THR A 96 -8.43 0.91 0.88
N GLY A 97 -7.55 1.83 1.28
CA GLY A 97 -6.42 2.27 0.46
C GLY A 97 -5.19 1.40 0.67
N MET A 98 -4.54 0.97 -0.42
CA MET A 98 -3.23 0.32 -0.36
C MET A 98 -2.23 1.08 -1.20
N VAL A 99 -1.33 1.80 -0.53
CA VAL A 99 -0.40 2.71 -1.19
C VAL A 99 1.01 2.16 -1.28
N GLY A 100 1.80 2.68 -2.22
CA GLY A 100 3.21 2.32 -2.35
C GLY A 100 3.95 3.26 -3.29
N GLY A 101 5.25 3.04 -3.44
CA GLY A 101 6.13 3.85 -4.30
C GLY A 101 6.58 5.18 -3.69
N GLU A 102 5.85 5.70 -2.71
CA GLU A 102 6.20 6.94 -1.98
C GLU A 102 5.92 6.79 -0.48
N GLY A 103 6.63 7.58 0.34
CA GLY A 103 6.37 7.66 1.77
C GLY A 103 5.02 8.33 2.07
N MET A 104 4.35 7.88 3.12
CA MET A 104 3.10 8.48 3.59
C MET A 104 3.25 8.99 5.03
N THR A 105 2.90 10.26 5.23
CA THR A 105 2.83 10.86 6.57
C THR A 105 1.56 10.42 7.29
N GLU A 106 1.59 10.38 8.63
CA GLU A 106 0.38 10.07 9.41
C GLU A 106 -0.69 11.15 9.25
N GLY A 107 -0.31 12.40 8.94
CA GLY A 107 -1.26 13.46 8.58
C GLY A 107 -2.01 13.17 7.27
N LEU A 108 -1.31 12.66 6.24
CA LEU A 108 -1.94 12.23 5.00
C LEU A 108 -2.83 10.99 5.22
N ARG A 109 -2.38 10.02 6.03
CA ARG A 109 -3.21 8.87 6.38
C ARG A 109 -4.50 9.30 7.07
N ALA A 110 -4.39 10.16 8.10
CA ALA A 110 -5.55 10.70 8.81
C ALA A 110 -6.49 11.51 7.90
N TYR A 111 -5.96 12.16 6.85
CA TYR A 111 -6.76 12.79 5.81
C TYR A 111 -7.60 11.78 5.03
N LEU A 112 -6.98 10.71 4.55
CA LEU A 112 -7.61 9.69 3.71
C LEU A 112 -8.61 8.83 4.50
N GLU A 113 -8.32 8.50 5.76
CA GLU A 113 -9.19 7.74 6.67
C GLU A 113 -10.48 8.49 7.06
N ARG A 114 -10.63 9.78 6.67
CA ARG A 114 -11.93 10.46 6.73
C ARG A 114 -12.91 10.00 5.65
N SER A 115 -12.40 9.39 4.59
CA SER A 115 -13.19 8.86 3.47
C SER A 115 -13.09 7.34 3.37
N PHE A 116 -11.96 6.75 3.76
CA PHE A 116 -11.69 5.31 3.67
C PHE A 116 -11.75 4.64 5.05
N ASP A 117 -12.03 3.34 5.08
CA ASP A 117 -12.03 2.52 6.31
C ASP A 117 -10.63 2.45 6.91
N ALA A 118 -9.61 2.31 6.06
CA ALA A 118 -8.20 2.35 6.44
C ALA A 118 -7.31 2.61 5.22
N VAL A 119 -6.07 3.01 5.48
CA VAL A 119 -5.02 3.10 4.45
C VAL A 119 -3.76 2.44 4.97
N TYR A 120 -3.11 1.61 4.15
CA TYR A 120 -1.84 0.95 4.46
C TYR A 120 -0.83 1.18 3.35
N SER A 121 0.44 1.28 3.71
CA SER A 121 1.54 1.37 2.75
C SER A 121 2.28 0.05 2.60
N GLY A 122 2.71 -0.23 1.37
CA GLY A 122 3.64 -1.30 1.02
C GLY A 122 4.98 -0.74 0.56
N TYR A 123 6.04 -1.47 0.88
CA TYR A 123 7.39 -1.25 0.39
C TYR A 123 7.75 -2.27 -0.68
N GLY A 124 8.37 -1.80 -1.75
CA GLY A 124 8.81 -2.62 -2.86
C GLY A 124 9.65 -1.78 -3.81
N ALA A 125 10.43 -2.47 -4.63
CA ALA A 125 11.28 -1.86 -5.65
C ALA A 125 11.18 -2.69 -6.92
N SER A 126 10.99 -2.06 -8.07
CA SER A 126 10.70 -2.75 -9.34
C SER A 126 11.82 -3.69 -9.80
N ASP A 127 13.05 -3.40 -9.40
CA ASP A 127 14.27 -4.17 -9.62
C ASP A 127 14.42 -5.38 -8.66
N LEU A 128 13.71 -5.37 -7.53
CA LEU A 128 13.70 -6.44 -6.53
C LEU A 128 12.39 -7.25 -6.55
N ASP A 129 11.34 -6.70 -5.96
CA ASP A 129 9.97 -7.21 -5.99
C ASP A 129 8.98 -6.10 -5.61
N ILE A 130 7.78 -6.18 -6.17
CA ILE A 130 6.64 -5.36 -5.76
C ILE A 130 5.95 -6.10 -4.60
N GLY A 131 6.16 -5.61 -3.37
CA GLY A 131 5.61 -6.18 -2.14
C GLY A 131 6.64 -6.90 -1.26
N ILE A 132 7.77 -6.24 -0.99
CA ILE A 132 8.82 -6.72 -0.08
C ILE A 132 8.32 -6.71 1.37
N ALA A 133 7.71 -5.60 1.78
CA ALA A 133 7.22 -5.37 3.13
C ALA A 133 5.90 -4.58 3.10
N ALA A 134 5.13 -4.62 4.18
CA ALA A 134 3.89 -3.86 4.31
C ALA A 134 3.69 -3.34 5.72
N GLU A 135 2.88 -2.29 5.84
CA GLU A 135 2.37 -1.84 7.13
C GLU A 135 1.29 -2.79 7.64
N PHE A 136 1.22 -2.99 8.94
CA PHE A 136 0.19 -3.78 9.62
C PHE A 136 -0.50 -2.91 10.67
N PRO A 137 -1.66 -3.32 11.21
CA PRO A 137 -2.34 -2.57 12.27
C PRO A 137 -1.40 -2.16 13.42
N VAL A 138 -0.49 -3.05 13.82
CA VAL A 138 0.50 -2.76 14.86
C VAL A 138 1.54 -1.73 14.42
N THR A 139 2.03 -1.78 13.17
CA THR A 139 3.04 -0.81 12.72
C THR A 139 2.43 0.57 12.50
N VAL A 140 1.20 0.64 11.96
CA VAL A 140 0.44 1.89 11.87
C VAL A 140 0.15 2.45 13.26
N TRP A 141 -0.26 1.60 14.20
CA TRP A 141 -0.49 2.01 15.59
C TRP A 141 0.79 2.61 16.21
N LEU A 142 1.94 1.94 16.06
CA LEU A 142 3.22 2.43 16.55
C LEU A 142 3.58 3.78 15.93
N ARG A 143 3.45 3.92 14.61
CA ARG A 143 3.73 5.18 13.91
C ARG A 143 2.81 6.32 14.36
N LYS A 144 1.50 6.06 14.52
CA LYS A 144 0.54 7.05 15.02
C LYS A 144 0.90 7.53 16.43
N HIS A 145 1.31 6.62 17.32
CA HIS A 145 1.69 6.98 18.68
C HIS A 145 3.03 7.70 18.72
N ALA A 146 4.02 7.26 17.94
CA ALA A 146 5.30 7.96 17.82
C ALA A 146 5.14 9.37 17.22
N ALA A 147 4.20 9.56 16.28
CA ALA A 147 3.90 10.89 15.73
C ALA A 147 3.35 11.87 16.80
N ALA A 148 2.66 11.34 17.82
CA ALA A 148 2.03 12.14 18.88
C ALA A 148 2.89 12.24 20.16
N ASP A 149 3.84 11.33 20.37
CA ASP A 149 4.72 11.29 21.54
C ASP A 149 6.19 11.27 21.13
N ARG A 150 6.86 12.41 21.34
CA ARG A 150 8.30 12.56 21.06
C ARG A 150 9.16 11.56 21.84
N ARG A 151 8.81 11.18 23.08
CA ARG A 151 9.58 10.20 23.85
C ARG A 151 9.52 8.83 23.20
N LEU A 152 8.33 8.42 22.74
CA LEU A 152 8.16 7.18 22.00
C LEU A 152 8.86 7.22 20.64
N HIS A 153 8.81 8.36 19.94
CA HIS A 153 9.56 8.58 18.70
C HIS A 153 11.05 8.34 18.91
N VAL A 154 11.67 8.99 19.91
CA VAL A 154 13.10 8.79 20.23
C VAL A 154 13.39 7.31 20.49
N ALA A 155 12.55 6.67 21.32
CA ALA A 155 12.78 5.31 21.75
C ALA A 155 12.72 4.29 20.60
N LEU A 156 11.88 4.52 19.59
CA LEU A 156 11.69 3.62 18.46
C LEU A 156 12.56 3.95 17.24
N PHE A 157 12.77 5.24 16.95
CA PHE A 157 13.33 5.71 15.67
C PHE A 157 14.55 6.63 15.84
N GLY A 158 14.93 6.98 17.07
CA GLY A 158 16.03 7.89 17.34
C GLY A 158 15.65 9.37 17.23
N ASP A 159 16.67 10.23 17.10
CA ASP A 159 16.51 11.68 17.21
C ASP A 159 16.20 12.41 15.90
N ASP A 160 16.10 11.69 14.77
CA ASP A 160 15.69 12.30 13.50
C ASP A 160 14.26 12.85 13.64
N PRO A 161 14.00 14.13 13.31
CA PRO A 161 12.64 14.70 13.41
C PRO A 161 11.64 14.08 12.43
N ARG A 162 12.10 13.40 11.38
CA ARG A 162 11.24 12.72 10.41
C ARG A 162 10.78 11.38 10.98
N LEU A 163 9.49 11.11 10.85
CA LEU A 163 8.93 9.81 11.20
C LEU A 163 9.12 8.83 10.02
N PRO A 164 9.99 7.81 10.12
CA PRO A 164 10.16 6.85 9.05
C PRO A 164 8.90 6.01 8.82
N MET A 165 8.84 5.35 7.67
CA MET A 165 7.90 4.26 7.46
C MET A 165 8.31 3.05 8.32
N LEU A 166 7.34 2.30 8.84
CA LEU A 166 7.57 1.08 9.62
C LEU A 166 6.81 -0.08 8.98
N PHE A 167 7.56 -1.04 8.45
CA PHE A 167 7.02 -2.17 7.73
C PHE A 167 7.40 -3.49 8.40
N GLN A 168 6.62 -4.53 8.13
CA GLN A 168 6.98 -5.91 8.41
C GLN A 168 7.14 -6.67 7.10
N TYR A 169 8.09 -7.59 7.06
CA TYR A 169 8.35 -8.47 5.93
C TYR A 169 8.51 -9.92 6.40
N ASN A 170 8.40 -10.87 5.47
CA ASN A 170 8.65 -12.28 5.74
C ASN A 170 10.14 -12.60 5.52
N PRO A 171 10.93 -12.96 6.55
CA PRO A 171 12.35 -13.26 6.41
C PRO A 171 12.65 -14.49 5.55
N LEU A 172 11.67 -15.38 5.38
CA LEU A 172 11.77 -16.52 4.46
C LEU A 172 11.62 -16.09 2.99
N ASP A 173 11.00 -14.94 2.74
CA ASP A 173 10.81 -14.42 1.39
C ASP A 173 11.92 -13.45 0.97
N HIS A 174 12.36 -12.62 1.92
CA HIS A 174 13.40 -11.61 1.76
C HIS A 174 14.27 -11.61 3.00
N TYR A 175 15.58 -11.56 2.85
CA TYR A 175 16.51 -11.24 3.92
C TYR A 175 17.04 -9.83 3.70
N VAL A 176 16.88 -8.97 4.71
CA VAL A 176 17.26 -7.56 4.67
C VAL A 176 18.30 -7.31 5.74
N GLU A 177 19.45 -6.77 5.35
CA GLU A 177 20.53 -6.43 6.27
C GLU A 177 21.13 -5.06 5.94
N THR A 178 22.03 -4.59 6.80
CA THR A 178 22.76 -3.32 6.61
C THR A 178 24.25 -3.59 6.63
N ASN A 179 25.00 -3.01 5.69
CA ASN A 179 26.46 -3.10 5.70
C ASN A 179 27.10 -2.01 6.57
N ALA A 180 28.43 -2.02 6.64
CA ALA A 180 29.20 -1.03 7.40
C ALA A 180 29.05 0.42 6.88
N GLN A 181 28.60 0.58 5.62
CA GLN A 181 28.35 1.87 4.99
C GLN A 181 26.92 2.40 5.23
N GLY A 182 26.07 1.63 5.92
CA GLY A 182 24.67 2.01 6.18
C GLY A 182 23.72 1.75 5.00
N GLU A 183 24.15 0.97 4.00
CA GLU A 183 23.31 0.61 2.85
C GLU A 183 22.41 -0.56 3.20
N LEU A 184 21.18 -0.56 2.66
CA LEU A 184 20.27 -1.71 2.77
C LEU A 184 20.58 -2.73 1.69
N ILE A 185 20.81 -3.97 2.12
CA ILE A 185 21.13 -5.13 1.28
C ILE A 185 19.92 -6.07 1.30
N PHE A 186 19.51 -6.56 0.12
CA PHE A 186 18.27 -7.32 -0.07
C PHE A 186 18.54 -8.63 -0.81
N THR A 187 18.41 -9.74 -0.08
CA THR A 187 18.45 -11.08 -0.66
C THR A 187 17.03 -11.64 -0.82
N ILE A 188 16.69 -12.14 -2.00
CA ILE A 188 15.40 -12.79 -2.28
C ILE A 188 15.55 -14.31 -2.12
N ASN A 189 15.00 -14.85 -1.03
CA ASN A 189 15.18 -16.24 -0.60
C ASN A 189 14.11 -17.21 -1.13
N ARG A 190 13.20 -16.74 -1.98
CA ARG A 190 12.06 -17.54 -2.45
C ARG A 190 12.47 -18.56 -3.51
N LEU A 191 12.06 -19.81 -3.34
CA LEU A 191 12.29 -20.85 -4.35
C LEU A 191 11.52 -20.63 -5.65
N SER A 192 10.50 -19.76 -5.64
CA SER A 192 9.66 -19.48 -6.82
C SER A 192 10.21 -18.41 -7.75
N VAL A 193 11.41 -17.87 -7.52
CA VAL A 193 12.05 -16.90 -8.42
C VAL A 193 13.07 -17.59 -9.30
N LEU A 194 12.97 -17.38 -10.61
CA LEU A 194 13.88 -17.95 -11.61
C LEU A 194 15.32 -17.42 -11.48
N SER A 195 15.47 -16.21 -10.93
CA SER A 195 16.77 -15.58 -10.67
C SER A 195 16.76 -15.04 -9.23
N PRO A 196 17.25 -15.82 -8.25
CA PRO A 196 17.40 -15.31 -6.88
C PRO A 196 18.41 -14.17 -6.90
N ARG A 197 17.97 -12.98 -6.46
CA ARG A 197 18.87 -11.84 -6.22
C ARG A 197 19.50 -12.06 -4.86
N ILE A 198 20.81 -12.28 -4.82
CA ILE A 198 21.54 -12.51 -3.59
C ILE A 198 22.51 -11.34 -3.42
N ARG A 199 22.42 -10.70 -2.24
CA ARG A 199 23.12 -9.48 -1.78
C ARG A 199 22.41 -8.19 -2.18
#